data_AF-A0A9E7HDE6-F1
#
_entry.id   AF-A0A9E7HDE6-F1
#
_cell.length_a   1.000
_cell.length_b   1.000
_cell.length_c   1.000
_cell.angle_alpha   90.00
_cell.angle_beta   90.00
_cell.angle_gamma   90.00
#
_symmetry.space_group_name_H-M   'P 1'
#
loop_
_entity.id
_entity.type
_entity.pdbx_description
1 polymer ?
#
loop_
_entity_poly.entity_id
_entity_poly.type
_entity_poly.pdbx_seq_one_letter_code
_entity_poly.pdbx_strand_id
1 'polypeptide(L)'
;MKELGIRRAKLFGWPNTYVFTKAMGEMLLDTREAICRCVQSDPLPGWIEGTRTIDSVIIGYAKGKITCFFGDLDNIMDVVRSLLRIRSHQQSTLIFGCYRSETFLMMQVPGDMVVNAMMATMAAHSGQQAELVYHMSSSVRNPVTYATLEHCGFRYFLANPRVGRDGSVMPTKKLRFIKSMVVFRVFMTLRYKLPLEVMHLVNLLSCGLLARGYNELNRKYNFMMYLVDLYKPYVYFDGCFDDLNMERLRMAMKKDDAEARMFDFDPKHIDWEDYFCSIHIPGVMKYAFK
;
A
#
# COMPACT_ATOMS: atom_id res chain seq x y z
N MET A 1 -18.31 1.37 22.60
CA MET A 1 -18.50 0.57 21.37
C MET A 1 -17.33 -0.34 21.02
N LYS A 2 -16.05 0.02 21.27
CA LYS A 2 -14.90 -0.92 21.15
C LYS A 2 -15.11 -2.21 21.97
N GLU A 3 -15.47 -2.10 23.24
CA GLU A 3 -15.83 -3.26 24.07
C GLU A 3 -17.07 -3.99 23.57
N LEU A 4 -18.03 -3.28 22.98
CA LEU A 4 -19.28 -3.85 22.48
C LEU A 4 -19.02 -4.65 21.20
N GLY A 5 -18.19 -4.14 20.29
CA GLY A 5 -17.70 -4.83 19.11
C GLY A 5 -16.81 -6.02 19.46
N ILE A 6 -15.92 -5.90 20.44
CA ILE A 6 -15.11 -7.03 20.93
C ILE A 6 -16.00 -8.08 21.61
N ARG A 7 -16.97 -7.69 22.44
CA ARG A 7 -17.95 -8.61 23.04
C ARG A 7 -18.78 -9.31 21.95
N ARG A 8 -19.22 -8.58 20.92
CA ARG A 8 -19.96 -9.12 19.78
C ARG A 8 -19.10 -10.10 18.97
N ALA A 9 -17.85 -9.75 18.66
CA ALA A 9 -16.92 -10.62 17.96
C ALA A 9 -16.69 -11.91 18.75
N LYS A 10 -16.40 -11.81 20.06
CA LYS A 10 -16.23 -12.96 20.95
C LYS A 10 -17.51 -13.79 21.08
N LEU A 11 -18.69 -13.16 21.13
CA LEU A 11 -19.99 -13.84 21.16
C LEU A 11 -20.18 -14.73 19.92
N PHE A 12 -19.72 -14.28 18.75
CA PHE A 12 -19.76 -15.04 17.51
C PHE A 12 -18.51 -15.91 17.26
N GLY A 13 -17.64 -16.09 18.27
CA GLY A 13 -16.49 -16.98 18.19
C GLY A 13 -15.23 -16.40 17.54
N TRP A 14 -15.19 -15.09 17.28
CA TRP A 14 -14.09 -14.42 16.59
C TRP A 14 -13.17 -13.67 17.55
N PRO A 15 -11.84 -13.67 17.31
CA PRO A 15 -10.84 -13.19 18.28
C PRO A 15 -10.86 -11.66 18.45
N ASN A 16 -11.29 -10.92 17.43
CA ASN A 16 -11.43 -9.47 17.47
C ASN A 16 -12.42 -8.99 16.39
N THR A 17 -12.76 -7.70 16.46
CA THR A 17 -13.72 -7.03 15.58
C THR A 17 -13.31 -7.04 14.11
N TYR A 18 -12.01 -7.00 13.81
CA TYR A 18 -11.48 -7.07 12.45
C TYR A 18 -11.74 -8.44 11.81
N VAL A 19 -11.36 -9.53 12.49
CA VAL A 19 -11.59 -10.89 11.97
C VAL A 19 -13.09 -11.17 11.85
N PHE A 20 -13.89 -10.70 12.81
CA PHE A 20 -15.34 -10.83 12.77
C PHE A 20 -15.97 -10.12 11.56
N THR A 21 -15.59 -8.86 11.31
CA THR A 21 -16.11 -8.08 10.19
C THR A 21 -15.62 -8.57 8.84
N LYS A 22 -14.38 -9.06 8.75
CA LYS A 22 -13.84 -9.74 7.57
C LYS A 22 -14.62 -11.01 7.27
N ALA A 23 -14.86 -11.86 8.27
CA ALA A 23 -15.64 -13.08 8.11
C ALA A 23 -17.10 -12.80 7.72
N MET A 24 -17.73 -11.78 8.34
CA MET A 24 -19.06 -11.34 7.92
C MET A 24 -19.06 -10.85 6.46
N GLY A 25 -18.02 -10.12 6.05
CA GLY A 25 -17.80 -9.81 4.64
C GLY A 25 -17.72 -11.08 3.81
N GLU A 26 -16.78 -11.98 4.07
CA GLU A 26 -16.61 -13.20 3.27
C GLU A 26 -17.91 -14.04 3.18
N MET A 27 -18.69 -14.10 4.26
CA MET A 27 -19.97 -14.85 4.33
C MET A 27 -21.13 -14.16 3.61
N LEU A 28 -21.23 -12.82 3.66
CA LEU A 28 -22.33 -12.07 3.04
C LEU A 28 -22.13 -11.87 1.53
N LEU A 29 -20.90 -12.02 1.04
CA LEU A 29 -20.49 -11.46 -0.23
C LEU A 29 -20.17 -12.46 -1.33
N ASP A 30 -19.95 -13.75 -1.02
CA ASP A 30 -19.40 -14.75 -1.95
C ASP A 30 -18.16 -14.24 -2.74
N THR A 31 -17.49 -13.21 -2.21
CA THR A 31 -16.30 -12.62 -2.80
C THR A 31 -15.09 -13.13 -2.07
N ARG A 32 -14.25 -13.85 -2.81
CA ARG A 32 -12.87 -14.07 -2.44
C ARG A 32 -12.16 -12.72 -2.33
N GLU A 33 -11.72 -12.40 -1.12
CA GLU A 33 -10.66 -11.43 -0.79
C GLU A 33 -11.03 -9.93 -0.71
N ALA A 34 -11.73 -9.53 0.36
CA ALA A 34 -11.61 -8.18 0.92
C ALA A 34 -10.33 -8.11 1.77
N ILE A 35 -9.24 -7.52 1.26
CA ILE A 35 -7.96 -7.49 2.01
C ILE A 35 -7.58 -6.07 2.43
N CYS A 36 -7.96 -5.69 3.65
CA CYS A 36 -7.26 -4.64 4.40
C CYS A 36 -5.90 -5.19 4.86
N ARG A 37 -4.80 -4.51 4.56
CA ARG A 37 -3.44 -5.01 4.87
C ARG A 37 -2.62 -4.13 5.81
N CYS A 38 -3.05 -2.92 6.13
CA CYS A 38 -2.39 -2.05 7.10
C CYS A 38 -3.39 -1.41 8.06
N VAL A 39 -3.02 -1.30 9.33
CA VAL A 39 -3.86 -0.71 10.40
C VAL A 39 -3.20 0.55 10.93
N GLN A 40 -3.94 1.67 11.02
CA GLN A 40 -3.41 2.91 11.58
C GLN A 40 -3.45 2.91 13.11
N SER A 41 -4.55 2.44 13.72
CA SER A 41 -4.80 2.59 15.16
C SER A 41 -5.00 1.26 15.91
N ASP A 42 -6.09 0.53 15.67
CA ASP A 42 -6.47 -0.69 16.41
C ASP A 42 -6.55 -1.92 15.50
N PRO A 43 -6.09 -3.13 15.90
CA PRO A 43 -5.53 -3.52 17.21
C PRO A 43 -3.99 -3.43 17.30
N LEU A 44 -3.29 -3.23 16.19
CA LEU A 44 -1.83 -3.12 16.13
C LEU A 44 -1.44 -2.06 15.08
N PRO A 45 -1.01 -0.85 15.48
CA PRO A 45 -0.53 0.16 14.56
C PRO A 45 0.60 -0.37 13.67
N GLY A 46 0.51 -0.11 12.36
CA GLY A 46 1.53 -0.49 11.39
C GLY A 46 1.65 -2.00 11.15
N TRP A 47 0.71 -2.82 11.62
CA TRP A 47 0.67 -4.24 11.27
C TRP A 47 0.46 -4.41 9.77
N ILE A 48 1.26 -5.29 9.15
CA ILE A 48 1.26 -5.53 7.71
C ILE A 48 1.10 -7.04 7.42
N GLU A 49 0.08 -7.39 6.66
CA GLU A 49 -0.16 -8.77 6.19
C GLU A 49 0.45 -9.00 4.80
N GLY A 50 1.70 -9.51 4.77
CA GLY A 50 2.45 -9.81 3.56
C GLY A 50 3.17 -8.59 2.95
N THR A 51 4.27 -8.81 2.24
CA THR A 51 5.03 -7.74 1.58
C THR A 51 4.51 -7.51 0.17
N ARG A 52 3.83 -6.39 -0.08
CA ARG A 52 3.37 -6.02 -1.43
C ARG A 52 3.45 -4.51 -1.61
N THR A 53 3.40 -4.05 -2.85
CA THR A 53 3.32 -2.62 -3.14
C THR A 53 4.59 -1.86 -2.64
N ILE A 54 4.38 -0.70 -2.05
CA ILE A 54 5.41 0.21 -1.55
C ILE A 54 6.35 -0.42 -0.52
N ASP A 55 5.88 -1.43 0.22
CA ASP A 55 6.69 -2.20 1.16
C ASP A 55 7.92 -2.82 0.48
N SER A 56 7.78 -3.27 -0.77
CA SER A 56 8.89 -3.86 -1.53
C SER A 56 9.95 -2.82 -1.87
N VAL A 57 9.55 -1.58 -2.12
CA VAL A 57 10.45 -0.45 -2.36
C VAL A 57 11.12 -0.05 -1.05
N ILE A 58 10.37 0.05 0.05
CA ILE A 58 10.90 0.35 1.39
C ILE A 58 11.91 -0.71 1.83
N ILE A 59 11.59 -2.01 1.66
CA ILE A 59 12.49 -3.12 1.99
C ILE A 59 13.70 -3.15 1.06
N GLY A 60 13.51 -2.90 -0.24
CA GLY A 60 14.62 -2.83 -1.18
C GLY A 60 15.58 -1.68 -0.88
N TYR A 61 15.05 -0.53 -0.47
CA TYR A 61 15.81 0.61 0.02
C TYR A 61 16.48 0.29 1.37
N ALA A 62 15.76 -0.37 2.29
CA ALA A 62 16.30 -0.90 3.54
C ALA A 62 17.48 -1.84 3.32
N LYS A 63 17.42 -2.73 2.32
CA LYS A 63 18.52 -3.66 2.01
C LYS A 63 19.65 -3.02 1.19
N GLY A 64 19.58 -1.71 0.90
CA GLY A 64 20.54 -1.02 0.03
C GLY A 64 20.56 -1.53 -1.41
N LYS A 65 19.52 -2.27 -1.83
CA LYS A 65 19.42 -2.86 -3.18
C LYS A 65 18.85 -1.88 -4.20
N ILE A 66 18.03 -0.94 -3.74
CA ILE A 66 17.41 0.09 -4.57
C ILE A 66 18.14 1.41 -4.30
N THR A 67 18.73 1.98 -5.35
CA THR A 67 19.48 3.26 -5.31
C THR A 67 18.91 4.32 -6.24
N CYS A 68 18.06 3.91 -7.16
CA CYS A 68 17.24 4.78 -7.99
C CYS A 68 15.85 4.16 -8.19
N PHE A 69 14.87 4.98 -8.53
CA PHE A 69 13.53 4.55 -8.89
C PHE A 69 13.02 5.43 -10.04
N PHE A 70 12.03 4.94 -10.79
CA PHE A 70 11.37 5.74 -11.81
C PHE A 70 10.16 6.43 -11.19
N GLY A 71 9.75 7.56 -11.76
CA GLY A 71 8.56 8.28 -11.34
C GLY A 71 8.81 9.75 -11.08
N ASP A 72 7.71 10.49 -10.99
CA ASP A 72 7.71 11.87 -10.56
C ASP A 72 7.41 11.93 -9.05
N LEU A 73 8.28 12.61 -8.31
CA LEU A 73 8.08 12.85 -6.88
C LEU A 73 6.89 13.78 -6.60
N ASP A 74 6.55 14.61 -7.58
CA ASP A 74 5.46 15.58 -7.47
C ASP A 74 4.09 14.94 -7.75
N ASN A 75 4.05 13.72 -8.31
CA ASN A 75 2.81 13.01 -8.58
C ASN A 75 2.08 12.65 -7.28
N ILE A 76 0.76 12.81 -7.31
CA ILE A 76 -0.12 12.40 -6.22
C ILE A 76 -0.17 10.87 -6.18
N MET A 77 0.11 10.35 -4.99
CA MET A 77 0.00 8.94 -4.65
C MET A 77 -1.36 8.71 -3.98
N ASP A 78 -2.23 7.95 -4.62
CA ASP A 78 -3.50 7.55 -4.00
C ASP A 78 -3.25 6.43 -2.98
N VAL A 79 -3.11 6.79 -1.72
CA VAL A 79 -2.78 5.87 -0.62
C VAL A 79 -4.03 5.14 -0.13
N VAL A 80 -5.14 5.86 -0.10
CA VAL A 80 -6.45 5.32 0.23
C VAL A 80 -7.16 5.07 -1.08
N ARG A 81 -7.21 3.84 -1.61
CA ARG A 81 -7.99 3.54 -2.82
C ARG A 81 -8.82 2.28 -2.63
N SER A 82 -10.11 2.45 -2.34
CA SER A 82 -11.05 1.35 -2.13
C SER A 82 -12.37 1.59 -2.86
N LEU A 83 -12.79 0.62 -3.68
CA LEU A 83 -14.08 0.66 -4.37
C LEU A 83 -15.07 -0.27 -3.67
N LEU A 84 -16.20 0.30 -3.24
CA LEU A 84 -17.31 -0.37 -2.58
C LEU A 84 -18.51 -0.33 -3.52
N ARG A 85 -18.92 -1.48 -4.04
CA ARG A 85 -20.13 -1.61 -4.87
C ARG A 85 -21.21 -2.34 -4.09
N ILE A 86 -22.42 -1.77 -4.05
CA ILE A 86 -23.60 -2.42 -3.47
C ILE A 86 -24.55 -2.83 -4.59
N ARG A 87 -25.03 -4.08 -4.57
CA ARG A 87 -26.08 -4.60 -5.47
C ARG A 87 -27.24 -5.18 -4.66
N SER A 88 -28.47 -4.91 -5.12
CA SER A 88 -29.71 -5.18 -4.39
C SER A 88 -30.43 -6.47 -4.82
N HIS A 89 -29.86 -7.64 -4.55
CA HIS A 89 -30.63 -8.88 -4.64
C HIS A 89 -30.33 -9.81 -3.46
N GLN A 90 -30.90 -9.50 -2.29
CA GLN A 90 -30.84 -10.27 -1.02
C GLN A 90 -29.47 -10.72 -0.49
N GLN A 91 -28.41 -10.42 -1.22
CA GLN A 91 -27.02 -10.51 -0.87
C GLN A 91 -26.46 -9.15 -1.27
N SER A 92 -26.09 -8.35 -0.27
CA SER A 92 -25.16 -7.26 -0.52
C SER A 92 -23.94 -7.93 -1.12
N THR A 93 -23.74 -7.94 -2.43
CA THR A 93 -22.48 -8.40 -3.01
C THR A 93 -21.58 -7.18 -3.11
N LEU A 94 -20.78 -6.93 -2.06
CA LEU A 94 -19.55 -6.15 -2.12
C LEU A 94 -18.64 -6.81 -3.15
N ILE A 95 -18.83 -6.46 -4.41
CA ILE A 95 -17.75 -6.63 -5.35
C ILE A 95 -16.71 -5.57 -4.94
N PHE A 96 -15.61 -5.99 -4.32
CA PHE A 96 -14.34 -5.31 -4.53
C PHE A 96 -14.09 -5.40 -6.03
N GLY A 97 -14.69 -4.46 -6.77
CA GLY A 97 -14.71 -4.39 -8.22
C GLY A 97 -13.34 -4.01 -8.72
N CYS A 98 -12.39 -4.92 -8.56
CA CYS A 98 -11.16 -4.93 -9.31
C CYS A 98 -11.59 -5.17 -10.76
N TYR A 99 -11.62 -4.11 -11.56
CA TYR A 99 -11.72 -4.25 -13.01
C TYR A 99 -10.71 -5.34 -13.42
N ARG A 100 -11.19 -6.31 -14.20
CA ARG A 100 -10.46 -7.49 -14.66
C ARG A 100 -9.14 -7.09 -15.34
N SER A 101 -8.08 -6.93 -14.55
CA SER A 101 -6.66 -6.82 -14.90
C SER A 101 -5.95 -6.40 -13.62
N GLU A 102 -5.18 -7.30 -13.00
CA GLU A 102 -3.95 -7.04 -12.20
C GLU A 102 -3.86 -5.82 -11.25
N THR A 103 -4.96 -5.17 -10.84
CA THR A 103 -4.96 -3.85 -10.20
C THR A 103 -4.96 -3.94 -8.67
N PHE A 104 -4.00 -4.69 -8.10
CA PHE A 104 -3.91 -4.96 -6.65
C PHE A 104 -2.92 -4.07 -5.88
N LEU A 105 -2.37 -3.02 -6.48
CA LEU A 105 -0.98 -2.65 -6.19
C LEU A 105 -0.69 -1.33 -5.49
N MET A 106 -1.70 -0.56 -5.05
CA MET A 106 -1.50 0.50 -4.04
C MET A 106 -2.76 0.62 -3.18
N MET A 107 -2.99 -0.36 -2.30
CA MET A 107 -3.98 -0.22 -1.24
C MET A 107 -3.22 -0.07 0.07
N GLN A 108 -3.14 1.16 0.56
CA GLN A 108 -2.53 1.49 1.84
C GLN A 108 -3.51 2.30 2.69
N VAL A 109 -4.78 1.91 2.59
CA VAL A 109 -5.85 2.49 3.39
C VAL A 109 -5.68 1.97 4.81
N PRO A 110 -5.71 2.83 5.84
CA PRO A 110 -5.95 2.40 7.21
C PRO A 110 -7.17 1.47 7.27
N GLY A 111 -6.97 0.21 7.68
CA GLY A 111 -8.00 -0.81 7.60
C GLY A 111 -9.25 -0.46 8.43
N ASP A 112 -9.06 0.31 9.50
CA ASP A 112 -10.09 0.97 10.29
C ASP A 112 -10.99 1.89 9.45
N MET A 113 -10.43 2.73 8.58
CA MET A 113 -11.23 3.60 7.71
C MET A 113 -12.08 2.81 6.71
N VAL A 114 -11.49 1.76 6.09
CA VAL A 114 -12.25 0.90 5.16
C VAL A 114 -13.40 0.23 5.89
N VAL A 115 -13.15 -0.37 7.05
CA VAL A 115 -14.17 -1.05 7.85
C VAL A 115 -15.26 -0.08 8.29
N ASN A 116 -14.89 1.12 8.74
CA ASN A 116 -15.85 2.15 9.15
C ASN A 116 -16.75 2.56 7.97
N ALA A 117 -16.17 2.81 6.79
CA ALA A 117 -16.95 3.13 5.61
C ALA A 117 -17.82 1.96 5.15
N MET A 118 -17.34 0.71 5.25
CA MET A 118 -18.15 -0.47 4.95
C MET A 118 -19.38 -0.53 5.84
N MET A 119 -19.19 -0.39 7.16
CA MET A 119 -20.28 -0.39 8.14
C MET A 119 -21.28 0.75 7.88
N ALA A 120 -20.77 1.95 7.64
CA ALA A 120 -21.55 3.13 7.26
C ALA A 120 -22.39 2.90 6.00
N THR A 121 -21.77 2.34 4.96
CA THR A 121 -22.43 2.10 3.68
C THR A 121 -23.51 1.02 3.84
N MET A 122 -23.23 -0.05 4.58
CA MET A 122 -24.21 -1.10 4.88
C MET A 122 -25.41 -0.57 5.66
N ALA A 123 -25.18 0.28 6.67
CA ALA A 123 -26.24 0.87 7.46
C ALA A 123 -27.13 1.82 6.64
N ALA A 124 -26.53 2.66 5.80
CA ALA A 124 -27.28 3.63 4.99
C ALA A 124 -28.16 2.98 3.92
N HIS A 125 -27.79 1.79 3.43
CA HIS A 125 -28.52 1.07 2.39
C HIS A 125 -29.32 -0.12 2.90
N SER A 126 -29.46 -0.29 4.22
CA SER A 126 -30.26 -1.37 4.77
C SER A 126 -31.73 -1.23 4.33
N GLY A 127 -32.20 -2.15 3.50
CA GLY A 127 -33.60 -2.17 3.00
C GLY A 127 -33.88 -1.30 1.77
N GLN A 128 -32.87 -0.68 1.15
CA GLN A 128 -33.04 0.09 -0.09
C GLN A 128 -32.58 -0.70 -1.32
N GLN A 129 -33.36 -0.64 -2.42
CA GLN A 129 -32.91 -1.09 -3.74
C GLN A 129 -32.11 0.03 -4.39
N ALA A 130 -30.78 0.00 -4.24
CA ALA A 130 -29.89 0.92 -4.92
C ALA A 130 -28.65 0.17 -5.45
N GLU A 131 -28.26 0.47 -6.69
CA GLU A 131 -26.94 0.13 -7.21
C GLU A 131 -26.06 1.38 -7.13
N LEU A 132 -25.29 1.48 -6.05
CA LEU A 132 -24.39 2.60 -5.79
C LEU A 132 -22.95 2.12 -5.69
N VAL A 133 -22.07 2.93 -6.28
CA VAL A 133 -20.63 2.75 -6.22
C VAL A 133 -20.04 3.85 -5.35
N TYR A 134 -19.37 3.43 -4.30
CA TYR A 134 -18.70 4.26 -3.33
C TYR A 134 -17.20 4.11 -3.54
N HIS A 135 -16.56 5.20 -3.96
CA HIS A 135 -15.12 5.24 -4.06
C HIS A 135 -14.57 5.97 -2.83
N MET A 136 -13.66 5.31 -2.11
CA MET A 136 -12.86 5.93 -1.08
C MET A 136 -11.49 6.25 -1.67
N SER A 137 -11.19 7.54 -1.80
CA SER A 137 -9.91 8.04 -2.26
C SER A 137 -9.32 9.06 -1.30
N SER A 138 -7.99 9.11 -1.14
CA SER A 138 -7.34 10.27 -0.51
C SER A 138 -6.95 11.35 -1.52
N SER A 139 -6.81 10.99 -2.80
CA SER A 139 -6.21 11.83 -3.85
C SER A 139 -6.78 13.24 -3.98
N VAL A 140 -8.10 13.40 -3.91
CA VAL A 140 -8.73 14.73 -4.13
C VAL A 140 -8.77 15.54 -2.83
N ARG A 141 -9.03 14.89 -1.69
CA ARG A 141 -9.37 15.58 -0.45
C ARG A 141 -8.23 15.70 0.55
N ASN A 142 -7.29 14.77 0.51
CA ASN A 142 -6.08 14.80 1.30
C ASN A 142 -4.92 14.22 0.45
N PRO A 143 -4.50 14.93 -0.61
CA PRO A 143 -3.46 14.46 -1.51
C PRO A 143 -2.14 14.27 -0.77
N VAL A 144 -1.40 13.24 -1.14
CA VAL A 144 -0.02 13.02 -0.71
C VAL A 144 0.81 12.66 -1.92
N THR A 145 2.07 13.09 -1.94
CA THR A 145 2.96 12.86 -3.08
C THR A 145 4.02 11.82 -2.76
N TYR A 146 4.67 11.29 -3.80
CA TYR A 146 5.81 10.39 -3.62
C TYR A 146 6.99 11.08 -2.91
N ALA A 147 7.09 12.41 -2.95
CA ALA A 147 8.08 13.18 -2.19
C ALA A 147 7.95 12.98 -0.69
N THR A 148 6.73 12.96 -0.14
CA THR A 148 6.49 12.75 1.30
C THR A 148 7.03 11.40 1.75
N LEU A 149 6.79 10.35 0.96
CA LEU A 149 7.29 9.02 1.25
C LEU A 149 8.81 8.92 1.13
N GLU A 150 9.42 9.47 0.07
CA GLU A 150 10.88 9.49 -0.08
C GLU A 150 11.53 10.19 1.11
N HIS A 151 10.97 11.33 1.50
CA HIS A 151 11.43 12.13 2.62
C HIS A 151 11.33 11.35 3.95
N CYS A 152 10.17 10.75 4.24
CA CYS A 152 9.98 9.93 5.44
C CYS A 152 10.90 8.71 5.45
N GLY A 153 11.05 8.02 4.31
CA GLY A 153 11.97 6.91 4.15
C GLY A 153 13.41 7.32 4.44
N PHE A 154 13.89 8.40 3.83
CA PHE A 154 15.23 8.91 4.05
C PHE A 154 15.47 9.29 5.52
N ARG A 155 14.55 10.05 6.14
CA ARG A 155 14.65 10.45 7.55
C ARG A 155 14.66 9.25 8.49
N TYR A 156 13.75 8.31 8.30
CA TYR A 156 13.67 7.11 9.13
C TYR A 156 14.97 6.31 9.11
N PHE A 157 15.54 6.06 7.92
CA PHE A 157 16.79 5.30 7.79
C PHE A 157 18.06 6.09 8.09
N LEU A 158 17.98 7.41 8.17
CA LEU A 158 19.06 8.24 8.69
C LEU A 158 19.09 8.16 10.22
N ALA A 159 17.92 8.22 10.87
CA ALA A 159 17.78 8.08 12.32
C ALA A 159 17.97 6.64 12.81
N ASN A 160 17.68 5.64 11.96
CA ASN A 160 17.85 4.22 12.25
C ASN A 160 18.83 3.59 11.25
N PRO A 161 20.16 3.78 11.44
CA PRO A 161 21.16 3.21 10.57
C PRO A 161 21.05 1.69 10.56
N ARG A 162 21.16 1.11 9.37
CA ARG A 162 21.01 -0.33 9.16
C ARG A 162 22.39 -0.97 9.16
N VAL A 163 22.52 -2.14 9.78
CA VAL A 163 23.78 -2.87 9.86
C VAL A 163 23.78 -4.00 8.84
N GLY A 164 24.83 -4.08 8.03
CA GLY A 164 25.07 -5.15 7.08
C GLY A 164 25.37 -6.49 7.78
N ARG A 165 25.40 -7.57 7.01
CA ARG A 165 25.75 -8.90 7.54
C ARG A 165 27.18 -8.99 8.09
N ASP A 166 28.04 -8.08 7.64
CA ASP A 166 29.43 -7.92 8.02
C ASP A 166 29.63 -7.00 9.24
N GLY A 167 28.54 -6.51 9.85
CA GLY A 167 28.60 -5.57 10.96
C GLY A 167 28.86 -4.11 10.55
N SER A 168 29.02 -3.83 9.25
CA SER A 168 29.22 -2.46 8.76
C SER A 168 27.91 -1.67 8.75
N VAL A 169 27.97 -0.38 9.09
CA VAL A 169 26.80 0.50 8.98
C VAL A 169 26.59 0.86 7.51
N MET A 170 25.41 0.54 6.97
CA MET A 170 25.07 0.86 5.59
C MET A 170 24.78 2.35 5.43
N PRO A 171 25.45 3.04 4.49
CA PRO A 171 25.22 4.46 4.28
C PRO A 171 23.81 4.70 3.72
N THR A 172 23.05 5.58 4.38
CA THR A 172 21.74 6.02 3.90
C THR A 172 21.93 7.13 2.87
N LYS A 173 21.49 6.89 1.63
CA LYS A 173 21.56 7.85 0.51
C LYS A 173 20.15 8.11 -0.01
N LYS A 174 19.84 9.36 -0.33
CA LYS A 174 18.56 9.71 -0.98
C LYS A 174 18.36 8.91 -2.27
N LEU A 175 17.12 8.51 -2.50
CA LEU A 175 16.78 7.70 -3.66
C LEU A 175 16.68 8.60 -4.89
N ARG A 176 17.40 8.26 -5.97
CA ARG A 176 17.33 9.05 -7.21
C ARG A 176 16.05 8.70 -7.98
N PHE A 177 15.13 9.64 -8.11
CA PHE A 177 13.95 9.50 -8.96
C PHE A 177 14.23 9.98 -10.39
N ILE A 178 13.82 9.19 -11.38
CA ILE A 178 13.94 9.52 -12.80
C ILE A 178 12.53 9.62 -13.40
N LYS A 179 12.14 10.86 -13.73
CA LYS A 179 10.79 11.18 -14.22
C LYS A 179 10.43 10.53 -15.54
N SER A 180 11.38 10.37 -16.49
CA SER A 180 11.08 9.78 -17.80
C SER A 180 11.40 8.29 -17.83
N MET A 181 10.42 7.46 -18.22
CA MET A 181 10.63 6.01 -18.38
C MET A 181 11.68 5.70 -19.46
N VAL A 182 11.76 6.53 -20.50
CA VAL A 182 12.78 6.38 -21.55
C VAL A 182 14.17 6.61 -20.97
N VAL A 183 14.35 7.73 -20.26
CA VAL A 183 15.63 8.06 -19.61
C VAL A 183 15.99 7.01 -18.56
N PHE A 184 15.02 6.54 -17.78
CA PHE A 184 15.21 5.48 -16.79
C PHE A 184 15.69 4.18 -17.44
N ARG A 185 15.06 3.74 -18.54
CA ARG A 185 15.49 2.54 -19.28
C ARG A 185 16.89 2.67 -19.87
N VAL A 186 17.23 3.83 -20.42
CA VAL A 186 18.58 4.12 -20.93
C VAL A 186 19.59 4.08 -19.79
N PHE A 187 19.30 4.75 -18.67
CA PHE A 187 20.13 4.73 -17.47
C PHE A 187 20.34 3.30 -16.95
N MET A 188 19.26 2.52 -16.81
CA MET A 188 19.33 1.12 -16.35
C MET A 188 20.17 0.25 -17.29
N THR A 189 20.05 0.48 -18.60
CA THR A 189 20.80 -0.26 -19.61
C THR A 189 22.28 0.06 -19.54
N LEU A 190 22.65 1.36 -19.54
CA LEU A 190 24.04 1.80 -19.51
C LEU A 190 24.74 1.45 -18.20
N ARG A 191 24.05 1.67 -17.06
CA ARG A 191 24.68 1.57 -15.74
C ARG A 191 24.70 0.16 -15.15
N TYR A 192 23.74 -0.69 -15.53
CA TYR A 192 23.57 -2.03 -14.94
C TYR A 192 23.56 -3.14 -15.98
N LYS A 193 22.74 -3.05 -17.05
CA LYS A 193 22.61 -4.15 -18.02
C LYS A 193 23.89 -4.39 -18.83
N LEU A 194 24.46 -3.36 -19.45
CA LEU A 194 25.67 -3.50 -20.26
C LEU A 194 26.87 -4.04 -19.45
N PRO A 195 27.22 -3.47 -18.27
CA PRO A 195 28.27 -4.04 -17.43
C PRO A 195 27.99 -5.49 -17.00
N LEU A 196 26.72 -5.85 -16.79
CA LEU A 196 26.32 -7.21 -16.41
C LEU A 196 26.54 -8.20 -17.56
N GLU A 197 26.22 -7.84 -18.80
CA GLU A 197 26.48 -8.66 -20.00
C GLU A 197 27.99 -8.80 -20.26
N VAL A 198 28.76 -7.73 -20.09
CA VAL A 198 30.23 -7.80 -20.16
C VAL A 198 30.77 -8.75 -19.11
N MET A 199 30.28 -8.65 -17.87
CA MET A 199 30.67 -9.57 -16.79
C MET A 199 30.26 -11.02 -17.08
N HIS A 200 29.11 -11.24 -17.75
CA HIS A 200 28.68 -12.57 -18.18
C HIS A 200 29.68 -13.17 -19.17
N LEU A 201 30.10 -12.41 -20.18
CA LEU A 201 31.07 -12.85 -21.17
C LEU A 201 32.43 -13.14 -20.53
N VAL A 202 32.92 -12.25 -19.66
CA VAL A 202 34.18 -12.47 -18.92
C VAL A 202 34.07 -13.73 -18.06
N ASN A 203 32.93 -13.94 -17.38
CA ASN A 203 32.71 -15.14 -16.57
C ASN A 203 32.73 -16.44 -17.40
N LEU A 204 32.16 -16.43 -18.61
CA LEU A 204 32.25 -17.55 -19.57
C LEU A 204 33.69 -17.83 -19.99
N LEU A 205 34.45 -16.78 -20.34
CA LEU A 205 35.86 -16.88 -20.73
C LEU A 205 36.78 -17.31 -19.57
N SER A 206 36.37 -17.04 -18.33
CA SER A 206 37.14 -17.30 -17.10
C SER A 206 36.68 -18.57 -16.39
N CYS A 207 36.01 -19.49 -17.09
CA CYS A 207 35.53 -20.77 -16.54
C CYS A 207 34.73 -20.65 -15.23
N GLY A 208 33.95 -19.58 -15.06
CA GLY A 208 33.06 -19.42 -13.90
C GLY A 208 33.66 -18.69 -12.68
N LEU A 209 34.88 -18.16 -12.76
CA LEU A 209 35.54 -17.44 -11.65
C LEU A 209 34.71 -16.26 -11.09
N LEU A 210 33.87 -15.63 -11.92
CA LEU A 210 33.04 -14.48 -11.53
C LEU A 210 31.55 -14.86 -11.34
N ALA A 211 31.21 -16.15 -11.35
CA ALA A 211 29.83 -16.60 -11.41
C ALA A 211 29.01 -16.11 -10.21
N ARG A 212 29.62 -16.08 -9.02
CA ARG A 212 28.96 -15.60 -7.80
C ARG A 212 28.59 -14.11 -7.89
N GLY A 213 29.53 -13.27 -8.31
CA GLY A 213 29.30 -11.83 -8.46
C GLY A 213 28.29 -11.51 -9.56
N TYR A 214 28.39 -12.21 -10.70
CA TYR A 214 27.43 -12.10 -11.80
C TYR A 214 26.02 -12.47 -11.35
N ASN A 215 25.85 -13.62 -10.70
CA ASN A 215 24.55 -14.10 -10.23
C ASN A 215 23.91 -13.14 -9.23
N GLU A 216 24.70 -12.53 -8.35
CA GLU A 216 24.20 -11.54 -7.39
C GLU A 216 23.73 -10.25 -8.09
N LEU A 217 24.54 -9.70 -9.00
CA LEU A 217 24.19 -8.50 -9.76
C LEU A 217 22.98 -8.74 -10.69
N ASN A 218 22.93 -9.89 -11.36
CA ASN A 218 21.82 -10.30 -12.20
C ASN A 218 20.51 -10.41 -11.39
N ARG A 219 20.56 -11.02 -10.21
CA ARG A 219 19.41 -11.05 -9.28
C ARG A 219 18.93 -9.66 -8.88
N LYS A 220 19.86 -8.74 -8.57
CA LYS A 220 19.52 -7.34 -8.23
C LYS A 220 18.87 -6.61 -9.40
N TYR A 221 19.42 -6.76 -10.60
CA TYR A 221 18.88 -6.17 -11.82
C TYR A 221 17.48 -6.70 -12.15
N ASN A 222 17.29 -8.03 -12.14
CA ASN A 222 15.99 -8.64 -12.43
C ASN A 222 14.92 -8.25 -11.41
N PHE A 223 15.28 -8.17 -10.13
CA PHE A 223 14.37 -7.67 -9.11
C PHE A 223 13.95 -6.21 -9.38
N MET A 224 14.90 -5.34 -9.76
CA MET A 224 14.56 -3.96 -10.12
C MET A 224 13.64 -3.87 -11.34
N MET A 225 13.91 -4.66 -12.39
CA MET A 225 13.05 -4.70 -13.58
C MET A 225 11.66 -5.24 -13.28
N TYR A 226 11.55 -6.25 -12.40
CA TYR A 226 10.27 -6.73 -11.90
C TYR A 226 9.48 -5.62 -11.20
N LEU A 227 10.11 -4.84 -10.32
CA LEU A 227 9.44 -3.69 -9.69
C LEU A 227 9.03 -2.64 -10.73
N VAL A 228 9.80 -2.46 -11.80
CA VAL A 228 9.45 -1.53 -12.88
C VAL A 228 8.18 -1.96 -13.59
N ASP A 229 8.11 -3.21 -14.03
CA ASP A 229 6.93 -3.71 -14.73
C ASP A 229 5.70 -3.71 -13.81
N LEU A 230 5.91 -3.99 -12.52
CA LEU A 230 4.86 -3.97 -11.50
C LEU A 230 4.33 -2.56 -11.20
N TYR A 231 5.21 -1.55 -11.05
CA TYR A 231 4.81 -0.20 -10.62
C TYR A 231 4.58 0.79 -11.76
N LYS A 232 4.98 0.46 -12.99
CA LYS A 232 4.81 1.33 -14.16
C LYS A 232 3.41 1.94 -14.30
N PRO A 233 2.30 1.17 -14.20
CA PRO A 233 0.97 1.76 -14.39
C PRO A 233 0.52 2.64 -13.22
N TYR A 234 1.18 2.57 -12.06
CA TYR A 234 0.80 3.33 -10.87
C TYR A 234 1.58 4.63 -10.73
N VAL A 235 2.90 4.54 -10.89
CA VAL A 235 3.79 5.68 -10.68
C VAL A 235 3.61 6.78 -11.74
N TYR A 236 3.21 6.39 -12.95
CA TYR A 236 2.92 7.31 -14.06
C TYR A 236 1.45 7.68 -14.18
N PHE A 237 0.61 7.19 -13.27
CA PHE A 237 -0.80 7.58 -13.26
C PHE A 237 -0.93 8.97 -12.64
N ASP A 238 -1.10 9.97 -13.50
CA ASP A 238 -1.37 11.35 -13.10
C ASP A 238 -2.89 11.60 -13.09
N GLY A 239 -3.57 10.89 -12.21
CA GLY A 239 -5.01 11.01 -12.05
C GLY A 239 -5.39 11.04 -10.59
N CYS A 240 -6.41 11.83 -10.28
CA CYS A 240 -7.06 11.81 -8.98
C CYS A 240 -8.36 11.05 -9.06
N PHE A 241 -8.75 10.43 -7.95
CA PHE A 241 -10.00 9.73 -7.84
C PHE A 241 -10.99 10.50 -6.98
N ASP A 242 -12.17 10.72 -7.53
CA ASP A 242 -13.28 11.37 -6.83
C ASP A 242 -13.88 10.43 -5.77
N ASP A 243 -14.20 10.98 -4.60
CA ASP A 243 -14.85 10.32 -3.47
C ASP A 243 -16.23 10.93 -3.14
N LEU A 244 -16.83 11.69 -4.07
CA LEU A 244 -18.07 12.45 -3.83
C LEU A 244 -19.22 11.63 -3.22
N ASN A 245 -19.46 10.41 -3.70
CA ASN A 245 -20.50 9.55 -3.14
C ASN A 245 -20.19 9.17 -1.68
N MET A 246 -18.92 8.90 -1.38
CA MET A 246 -18.45 8.60 -0.02
C MET A 246 -18.61 9.81 0.89
N GLU A 247 -18.30 11.01 0.41
CA GLU A 247 -18.52 12.23 1.17
C GLU A 247 -20.00 12.50 1.44
N ARG A 248 -20.87 12.31 0.44
CA ARG A 248 -22.32 12.46 0.61
C ARG A 248 -22.86 11.52 1.68
N LEU A 249 -22.40 10.27 1.69
CA LEU A 249 -22.74 9.29 2.72
C LEU A 249 -22.29 9.76 4.11
N ARG A 250 -21.02 10.18 4.23
CA ARG A 250 -20.47 10.66 5.49
C ARG A 250 -21.23 11.88 6.03
N MET A 251 -21.57 12.83 5.16
CA MET A 251 -22.34 14.02 5.52
C MET A 251 -23.77 13.69 5.93
N ALA A 252 -24.39 12.65 5.35
CA ALA A 252 -25.70 12.17 5.78
C ALA A 252 -25.66 11.54 7.19
N MET A 253 -24.55 10.89 7.56
CA MET A 253 -24.36 10.29 8.88
C MET A 253 -24.06 11.30 10.00
N LYS A 254 -23.50 12.47 9.67
CA LYS A 254 -23.19 13.55 10.65
C LYS A 254 -24.40 14.12 11.40
N LYS A 255 -25.63 13.66 11.11
CA LYS A 255 -26.82 14.04 11.87
C LYS A 255 -26.79 13.54 13.33
N ASP A 256 -25.97 12.54 13.64
CA ASP A 256 -25.75 12.03 15.01
C ASP A 256 -24.25 12.12 15.37
N ASP A 257 -23.89 13.11 16.19
CA ASP A 257 -22.50 13.56 16.39
C ASP A 257 -21.63 12.52 17.13
N ALA A 258 -22.24 11.58 17.86
CA ALA A 258 -21.55 10.52 18.58
C ALA A 258 -21.21 9.32 17.68
N GLU A 259 -22.12 8.92 16.78
CA GLU A 259 -21.87 7.82 15.83
C GLU A 259 -20.93 8.25 14.71
N ALA A 260 -21.04 9.51 14.25
CA ALA A 260 -20.18 10.07 13.21
C ALA A 260 -18.70 10.12 13.60
N ARG A 261 -18.39 10.39 14.88
CA ARG A 261 -17.00 10.36 15.39
C ARG A 261 -16.46 8.94 15.55
N MET A 262 -17.36 7.96 15.73
CA MET A 262 -16.99 6.58 16.01
C MET A 262 -16.72 5.77 14.74
N PHE A 263 -17.45 6.06 13.66
CA PHE A 263 -17.22 5.49 12.33
C PHE A 263 -16.59 6.53 11.41
N ASP A 264 -15.55 7.22 11.89
CA ASP A 264 -14.86 8.19 11.06
C ASP A 264 -14.03 7.48 9.99
N PHE A 265 -14.17 7.94 8.76
CA PHE A 265 -13.45 7.48 7.57
C PHE A 265 -13.08 8.67 6.66
N ASP A 266 -13.03 9.90 7.20
CA ASP A 266 -12.59 11.08 6.43
C ASP A 266 -11.06 11.04 6.25
N PRO A 267 -10.55 10.89 5.00
CA PRO A 267 -9.12 10.82 4.76
C PRO A 267 -8.39 12.10 5.21
N LYS A 268 -9.08 13.24 5.36
CA LYS A 268 -8.51 14.52 5.83
C LYS A 268 -7.89 14.46 7.24
N HIS A 269 -8.29 13.49 8.06
CA HIS A 269 -7.73 13.35 9.40
C HIS A 269 -6.42 12.57 9.42
N ILE A 270 -5.96 12.05 8.28
CA ILE A 270 -4.66 11.41 8.18
C ILE A 270 -3.58 12.47 8.01
N ASP A 271 -2.68 12.58 8.99
CA ASP A 271 -1.39 13.22 8.78
C ASP A 271 -0.48 12.21 8.05
N TRP A 272 -0.24 12.47 6.76
CA TRP A 272 0.55 11.57 5.94
C TRP A 272 2.01 11.47 6.38
N GLU A 273 2.59 12.57 6.87
CA GLU A 273 3.98 12.56 7.30
C GLU A 273 4.12 11.70 8.56
N ASP A 274 3.27 11.91 9.56
CA ASP A 274 3.24 11.07 10.76
C ASP A 274 2.91 9.61 10.42
N TYR A 275 1.91 9.37 9.57
CA TYR A 275 1.54 8.03 9.13
C TYR A 275 2.74 7.30 8.50
N PHE A 276 3.46 7.92 7.57
CA PHE A 276 4.60 7.27 6.93
C PHE A 276 5.79 7.10 7.87
N CYS A 277 6.17 8.18 8.56
CA CYS A 277 7.38 8.23 9.36
C CYS A 277 7.25 7.42 10.67
N SER A 278 6.09 7.46 11.32
CA SER A 278 5.88 6.92 12.67
C SER A 278 5.14 5.58 12.70
N ILE A 279 4.33 5.27 11.68
CA ILE A 279 3.46 4.08 11.69
C ILE A 279 3.87 3.09 10.59
N HIS A 280 3.83 3.51 9.32
CA HIS A 280 3.95 2.61 8.20
C HIS A 280 5.38 2.09 7.99
N ILE A 281 6.37 2.97 7.83
CA ILE A 281 7.78 2.53 7.63
C ILE A 281 8.29 1.71 8.83
N PRO A 282 8.09 2.14 10.09
CA PRO A 282 8.45 1.31 11.24
C PRO A 282 7.71 -0.04 11.24
N GLY A 283 6.43 -0.05 10.86
CA GLY A 283 5.62 -1.26 10.69
C GLY A 283 6.22 -2.23 9.66
N VAL A 284 6.61 -1.74 8.48
CA VAL A 284 7.30 -2.54 7.45
C VAL A 284 8.57 -3.16 8.03
N MET A 285 9.36 -2.36 8.75
CA MET A 285 10.61 -2.83 9.34
C MET A 285 10.40 -3.84 10.47
N LYS A 286 9.30 -3.75 11.22
CA LYS A 286 9.00 -4.64 12.33
C LYS A 286 8.39 -5.97 11.88
N TYR A 287 7.46 -5.93 10.93
CA TYR A 287 6.62 -7.09 10.58
C TYR A 287 7.02 -7.76 9.26
N ALA A 288 7.64 -7.02 8.34
CA ALA A 288 7.89 -7.46 6.98
C ALA A 288 9.39 -7.59 6.64
N PHE A 289 10.26 -6.80 7.29
CA PHE A 289 11.70 -6.87 7.11
C PHE A 289 12.29 -8.06 7.88
N LYS A 290 12.57 -9.13 7.14
CA LYS A 290 13.34 -10.31 7.58
C LYS A 290 14.72 -10.36 6.92
#